data_AF-A0A850V0H5-F1
#
_entry.id   AF-A0A850V0H5-F1
#
_cell.length_a   1.000
_cell.length_b   1.000
_cell.length_c   1.000
_cell.angle_alpha   90.00
_cell.angle_beta   90.00
_cell.angle_gamma   90.00
#
_symmetry.space_group_name_H-M   'P 1'
#
loop_
_entity.id
_entity.type
_entity.pdbx_description
1 polymer ?
#
loop_
_entity_poly.entity_id
_entity_poly.type
_entity_poly.pdbx_seq_one_letter_code
_entity_poly.pdbx_strand_id
1 'polypeptide(L)'
;QIFRHIIQREVQEPLYRHLSRKFTEWTYGPIHVSLYDLSSLDSFEENSVLEILAYSTDTPNRYKMVVLEPLNKLLQQKWETFASKRFYFSFASYLSFMVIFTAIAYYQPLRVKPSFPVEFTAGGFLWVSGLIIILLGGIYLIFAQSLYLRRRRQSLKTMCSDSCIEILIFIQAFSLLLSAVLYGASSENYVAVMVFSLLLGWVNTLYYTRGFQRTGIYSVMIQKTIMRDLLRFLLVYMIFLFGFAAALVTLMGDAPSVSQNKSLAHLESTGSHAMYGGLLSVSLELFKITIGMGDLDFQEHARFRYFVMLLLLLFVILTYILLLNMLIALMSETVTDISGYSKSVWKLQRAIAILEIEKAWLWRQGGKRRSGCFMSVGLNKKDERWCFRVEEIKWTDWAKDVGVLKEEP
;
A
#
# COMPACT_ATOMS: atom_id res chain seq x y z
N GLN A 1 7.03 -26.25 -5.93
CA GLN A 1 8.03 -27.16 -6.51
C GLN A 1 7.58 -27.67 -7.87
N ILE A 2 6.39 -28.28 -7.98
CA ILE A 2 5.80 -28.72 -9.28
C ILE A 2 5.84 -27.60 -10.34
N PHE A 3 5.37 -26.40 -10.00
CA PHE A 3 5.40 -25.25 -10.91
C PHE A 3 6.82 -24.93 -11.44
N ARG A 4 7.84 -24.97 -10.58
CA ARG A 4 9.24 -24.78 -10.97
C ARG A 4 9.68 -25.86 -11.96
N HIS A 5 9.35 -27.11 -11.69
CA HIS A 5 9.70 -28.23 -12.55
C HIS A 5 9.01 -28.14 -13.92
N ILE A 6 7.75 -27.72 -13.98
CA ILE A 6 7.02 -27.54 -15.24
C ILE A 6 7.66 -26.44 -16.11
N ILE A 7 8.05 -25.32 -15.50
CA ILE A 7 8.67 -24.20 -16.22
C ILE A 7 10.09 -24.55 -16.67
N GLN A 8 10.87 -25.21 -15.82
CA GLN A 8 12.27 -25.57 -16.07
C GLN A 8 12.39 -26.99 -16.65
N ARG A 9 11.34 -27.48 -17.31
CA ARG A 9 11.29 -28.85 -17.83
C ARG A 9 12.21 -28.99 -19.04
N GLU A 10 13.20 -29.86 -18.90
CA GLU A 10 14.14 -30.23 -19.95
C GLU A 10 14.11 -31.76 -20.10
N VAL A 11 13.68 -32.22 -21.28
CA VAL A 11 13.63 -33.64 -21.66
C VAL A 11 14.78 -33.92 -22.63
N GLN A 12 15.66 -34.84 -22.25
CA GLN A 12 16.85 -35.20 -23.04
C GLN A 12 16.51 -36.15 -24.21
N GLU A 13 15.44 -36.93 -24.10
CA GLU A 13 15.04 -37.88 -25.14
C GLU A 13 14.58 -37.16 -26.43
N PRO A 14 15.17 -37.46 -27.61
CA PRO A 14 14.90 -36.73 -28.84
C PRO A 14 13.45 -36.83 -29.31
N LEU A 15 12.79 -37.97 -29.04
CA LEU A 15 11.39 -38.20 -29.40
C LEU A 15 10.43 -37.25 -28.65
N TYR A 16 10.74 -36.95 -27.39
CA TYR A 16 9.92 -36.14 -26.50
C TYR A 16 10.47 -34.73 -26.29
N ARG A 17 11.53 -34.33 -27.01
CA ARG A 17 12.16 -33.01 -26.89
C ARG A 17 11.20 -31.85 -27.19
N HIS A 18 10.18 -32.07 -28.02
CA HIS A 18 9.11 -31.11 -28.27
C HIS A 18 8.30 -30.77 -27.00
N LEU A 19 8.26 -31.65 -25.99
CA LEU A 19 7.58 -31.36 -24.71
C LEU A 19 8.44 -30.51 -23.76
N SER A 20 9.72 -30.30 -24.05
CA SER A 20 10.58 -29.45 -23.24
C SER A 20 10.09 -27.99 -23.25
N ARG A 21 10.27 -27.31 -22.12
CA ARG A 21 10.01 -25.86 -21.99
C ARG A 21 11.29 -25.06 -21.76
N LYS A 22 12.35 -25.72 -21.31
CA LYS A 22 13.71 -25.20 -21.24
C LYS A 22 14.55 -25.87 -22.33
N PHE A 23 15.32 -25.07 -23.06
CA PHE A 23 16.27 -25.54 -24.06
C PHE A 23 17.59 -24.81 -23.88
N THR A 24 18.69 -25.51 -24.03
CA THR A 24 20.05 -24.94 -24.02
C THR A 24 20.38 -24.45 -25.44
N GLU A 25 20.50 -23.14 -25.63
CA GLU A 25 20.89 -22.56 -26.91
C GLU A 25 22.35 -22.86 -27.19
N TRP A 26 23.23 -22.42 -26.29
CA TRP A 26 24.66 -22.66 -26.33
C TRP A 26 25.24 -22.68 -24.92
N THR A 27 26.38 -23.35 -24.77
CA THR A 27 27.14 -23.41 -23.53
C THR A 27 28.60 -23.05 -23.83
N TYR A 28 29.17 -22.14 -23.06
CA TYR A 28 30.57 -21.73 -23.16
C TYR A 28 31.19 -21.73 -21.77
N GLY A 29 31.85 -22.84 -21.43
CA GLY A 29 32.37 -23.08 -20.09
C GLY A 29 31.27 -22.94 -19.03
N PRO A 30 31.38 -22.02 -18.05
CA PRO A 30 30.37 -21.81 -17.02
C PRO A 30 29.14 -21.01 -17.49
N ILE A 31 29.15 -20.44 -18.71
CA ILE A 31 28.06 -19.62 -19.24
C ILE A 31 27.10 -20.53 -20.02
N HIS A 32 25.85 -20.60 -19.58
CA HIS A 32 24.79 -21.33 -20.25
C HIS A 32 23.72 -20.34 -20.72
N VAL A 33 23.44 -20.31 -22.02
CA VAL A 33 22.30 -19.58 -22.55
C VAL A 33 21.13 -20.54 -22.69
N SER A 34 20.09 -20.30 -21.91
CA SER A 34 18.87 -21.10 -21.89
C SER A 34 17.71 -20.33 -22.53
N LEU A 35 16.94 -21.00 -23.38
CA LEU A 35 15.70 -20.55 -23.96
C LEU A 35 14.54 -21.15 -23.17
N TYR A 36 13.67 -20.27 -22.67
CA TYR A 36 12.45 -20.65 -21.96
C TYR A 36 11.21 -20.37 -22.82
N ASP A 37 10.35 -21.35 -22.98
CA ASP A 37 9.05 -21.22 -23.64
C ASP A 37 8.14 -20.24 -22.87
N LEU A 38 7.66 -19.20 -23.57
CA LEU A 38 6.79 -18.15 -23.01
C LEU A 38 5.30 -18.42 -23.18
N SER A 39 4.90 -19.48 -23.87
CA SER A 39 3.48 -19.85 -24.00
C SER A 39 2.82 -19.90 -22.63
N SER A 40 1.66 -19.27 -22.46
CA SER A 40 0.92 -19.08 -21.18
C SER A 40 1.62 -18.29 -20.07
N LEU A 41 2.90 -17.91 -20.22
CA LEU A 41 3.63 -17.14 -19.20
C LEU A 41 3.49 -15.63 -19.38
N ASP A 42 3.57 -15.15 -20.63
CA ASP A 42 3.53 -13.72 -20.94
C ASP A 42 2.10 -13.15 -20.86
N SER A 43 1.98 -11.89 -20.45
CA SER A 43 0.70 -11.16 -20.30
C SER A 43 0.02 -10.81 -21.63
N PHE A 44 0.64 -11.20 -22.75
CA PHE A 44 0.04 -11.12 -24.08
C PHE A 44 -1.22 -11.99 -24.16
N GLU A 45 -1.15 -13.21 -23.65
CA GLU A 45 -2.25 -14.17 -23.59
C GLU A 45 -3.22 -13.85 -22.45
N GLU A 46 -4.51 -14.13 -22.64
CA GLU A 46 -5.52 -14.02 -21.58
C GLU A 46 -5.32 -15.12 -20.54
N ASN A 47 -5.55 -14.81 -19.25
CA ASN A 47 -5.34 -15.74 -18.14
C ASN A 47 -3.89 -16.27 -18.05
N SER A 48 -2.93 -15.43 -18.41
CA SER A 48 -1.50 -15.75 -18.27
C SER A 48 -1.12 -16.09 -16.83
N VAL A 49 -0.09 -16.91 -16.67
CA VAL A 49 0.47 -17.26 -15.36
C VAL A 49 0.88 -15.99 -14.59
N LEU A 50 1.42 -14.98 -15.27
CA LEU A 50 1.79 -13.72 -14.63
C LEU A 50 0.57 -12.96 -14.10
N GLU A 51 -0.52 -12.94 -14.87
CA GLU A 51 -1.80 -12.36 -14.44
C GLU A 51 -2.40 -13.10 -13.25
N ILE A 52 -2.44 -14.44 -13.30
CA ILE A 52 -2.94 -15.27 -12.21
C ILE A 52 -2.09 -15.05 -10.96
N LEU A 53 -0.76 -15.07 -11.06
CA LEU A 53 0.13 -14.82 -9.92
C LEU A 53 -0.01 -13.41 -9.33
N ALA A 54 -0.42 -12.43 -10.13
CA ALA A 54 -0.63 -11.06 -9.67
C ALA A 54 -1.99 -10.85 -8.99
N TYR A 55 -3.06 -11.44 -9.52
CA TYR A 55 -4.42 -11.22 -9.00
C TYR A 55 -4.93 -12.32 -8.06
N SER A 56 -4.36 -13.52 -8.08
CA SER A 56 -4.77 -14.61 -7.17
C SER A 56 -4.42 -14.28 -5.72
N THR A 57 -5.42 -14.21 -4.86
CA THR A 57 -5.22 -13.90 -3.43
C THR A 57 -5.10 -15.15 -2.56
N ASP A 58 -5.48 -16.32 -3.08
CA ASP A 58 -5.57 -17.56 -2.30
C ASP A 58 -4.23 -18.32 -2.16
N THR A 59 -3.14 -17.84 -2.79
CA THR A 59 -1.85 -18.56 -2.82
C THR A 59 -0.79 -17.92 -1.91
N PRO A 60 -0.50 -18.48 -0.71
CA PRO A 60 0.37 -17.82 0.28
C PRO A 60 1.85 -17.71 -0.16
N ASN A 61 2.31 -18.56 -1.08
CA ASN A 61 3.71 -18.61 -1.54
C ASN A 61 3.94 -17.98 -2.93
N ARG A 62 3.01 -17.16 -3.43
CA ARG A 62 3.10 -16.52 -4.77
C ARG A 62 4.36 -15.67 -4.96
N TYR A 63 4.81 -14.98 -3.91
CA TYR A 63 6.04 -14.19 -3.96
C TYR A 63 7.29 -15.04 -4.27
N LYS A 64 7.30 -16.32 -3.86
CA LYS A 64 8.39 -17.26 -4.18
C LYS A 64 8.34 -17.70 -5.65
N MET A 65 7.15 -17.78 -6.24
CA MET A 65 6.96 -18.20 -7.63
C MET A 65 7.46 -17.14 -8.62
N VAL A 66 7.28 -15.85 -8.31
CA VAL A 66 7.73 -14.73 -9.15
C VAL A 66 9.27 -14.60 -9.21
N VAL A 67 9.97 -15.10 -8.18
CA VAL A 67 11.43 -15.06 -8.12
C VAL A 67 12.08 -16.15 -9.01
N LEU A 68 11.30 -17.15 -9.45
CA LEU A 68 11.80 -18.21 -10.31
C LEU A 68 12.19 -17.68 -11.70
N GLU A 69 13.21 -18.29 -12.28
CA GLU A 69 13.55 -18.10 -13.69
C GLU A 69 12.61 -18.94 -14.56
N PRO A 70 12.04 -18.39 -15.65
CA PRO A 70 12.41 -17.15 -16.36
C PRO A 70 11.68 -15.88 -15.88
N LEU A 71 10.63 -16.00 -15.05
CA LEU A 71 9.73 -14.90 -14.67
C LEU A 71 10.49 -13.69 -14.10
N ASN A 72 11.47 -13.93 -13.24
CA ASN A 72 12.27 -12.87 -12.63
C ASN A 72 13.01 -12.02 -13.69
N LYS A 73 13.62 -12.65 -14.70
CA LYS A 73 14.36 -11.96 -15.77
C LYS A 73 13.40 -11.31 -16.78
N LEU A 74 12.29 -11.98 -17.10
CA LEU A 74 11.22 -11.44 -17.93
C LEU A 74 10.66 -10.12 -17.36
N LEU A 75 10.36 -10.10 -16.06
CA LEU A 75 9.87 -8.91 -15.37
C LEU A 75 10.91 -7.79 -15.31
N GLN A 76 12.19 -8.14 -15.14
CA GLN A 76 13.28 -7.18 -15.17
C GLN A 76 13.36 -6.49 -16.55
N GLN A 77 13.31 -7.27 -17.64
CA GLN A 77 13.34 -6.71 -19.00
C GLN A 77 12.14 -5.82 -19.30
N LYS A 78 10.91 -6.23 -18.92
CA LYS A 78 9.71 -5.40 -19.10
C LYS A 78 9.81 -4.05 -18.37
N TRP A 79 10.36 -4.07 -17.16
CA TRP A 79 10.59 -2.86 -16.38
C TRP A 79 11.56 -1.89 -17.06
N GLU A 80 12.70 -2.38 -17.52
CA GLU A 80 13.72 -1.54 -18.18
C GLU A 80 13.23 -1.00 -19.52
N THR A 81 12.46 -1.81 -20.26
CA THR A 81 12.00 -1.45 -21.60
C THR A 81 10.94 -0.35 -21.59
N PHE A 82 9.90 -0.47 -20.76
CA PHE A 82 8.77 0.47 -20.80
C PHE A 82 8.19 0.83 -19.43
N ALA A 83 8.13 -0.11 -18.50
CA ALA A 83 7.36 0.11 -17.28
C ALA A 83 8.00 1.18 -16.37
N SER A 84 9.33 1.25 -16.30
CA SER A 84 10.05 2.30 -15.56
C SER A 84 9.68 3.71 -16.04
N LYS A 85 9.76 3.97 -17.35
CA LYS A 85 9.46 5.29 -17.94
C LYS A 85 8.01 5.71 -17.68
N ARG A 86 7.04 4.81 -17.88
CA ARG A 86 5.62 5.06 -17.62
C ARG A 86 5.32 5.23 -16.13
N PHE A 87 5.99 4.47 -15.28
CA PHE A 87 5.85 4.58 -13.83
C PHE A 87 6.35 5.95 -13.33
N TYR A 88 7.53 6.40 -13.77
CA TYR A 88 8.04 7.72 -13.41
C TYR A 88 7.19 8.88 -13.94
N PHE A 89 6.63 8.73 -15.14
CA PHE A 89 5.67 9.71 -15.67
C PHE A 89 4.39 9.77 -14.81
N SER A 90 3.83 8.61 -14.42
CA SER A 90 2.67 8.55 -13.52
C SER A 90 2.98 9.16 -12.16
N PHE A 91 4.18 8.90 -11.62
CA PHE A 91 4.64 9.50 -10.36
C PHE A 91 4.72 11.03 -10.45
N ALA A 92 5.34 11.56 -11.50
CA ALA A 92 5.44 12.99 -11.72
C ALA A 92 4.05 13.64 -11.88
N SER A 93 3.14 12.99 -12.61
CA SER A 93 1.76 13.46 -12.78
C SER A 93 0.99 13.50 -11.45
N TYR A 94 1.10 12.46 -10.62
CA TYR A 94 0.47 12.44 -9.30
C TYR A 94 1.07 13.47 -8.34
N LEU A 95 2.39 13.64 -8.35
CA LEU A 95 3.06 14.66 -7.54
C LEU A 95 2.60 16.06 -7.92
N SER A 96 2.52 16.37 -9.22
CA SER A 96 1.98 17.65 -9.72
C SER A 96 0.52 17.85 -9.30
N PHE A 97 -0.32 16.81 -9.39
CA PHE A 97 -1.69 16.85 -8.89
C PHE A 97 -1.75 17.19 -7.39
N MET A 98 -0.90 16.58 -6.57
CA MET A 98 -0.84 16.85 -5.13
C MET A 98 -0.34 18.26 -4.80
N VAL A 99 0.62 18.79 -5.56
CA VAL A 99 1.09 20.18 -5.41
C VAL A 99 -0.03 21.16 -5.76
N ILE A 100 -0.73 20.95 -6.87
CA ILE A 100 -1.88 21.77 -7.27
C ILE A 100 -2.99 21.70 -6.20
N PHE A 101 -3.31 20.50 -5.70
CA PHE A 101 -4.30 20.31 -4.66
C PHE A 101 -3.93 21.03 -3.37
N THR A 102 -2.66 20.96 -2.96
CA THR A 102 -2.14 21.66 -1.78
C THR A 102 -2.21 23.18 -1.96
N ALA A 103 -1.84 23.70 -3.13
CA ALA A 103 -1.91 25.13 -3.42
C ALA A 103 -3.35 25.64 -3.33
N ILE A 104 -4.31 24.91 -3.92
CA ILE A 104 -5.73 25.31 -3.89
C ILE A 104 -6.28 25.26 -2.47
N ALA A 105 -5.96 24.21 -1.71
CA ALA A 105 -6.37 24.11 -0.30
C ALA A 105 -5.78 25.24 0.56
N TYR A 106 -4.54 25.67 0.27
CA TYR A 106 -3.87 26.77 0.98
C TYR A 106 -4.46 28.14 0.65
N TYR A 107 -4.75 28.40 -0.64
CA TYR A 107 -5.31 29.67 -1.09
C TYR A 107 -6.85 29.77 -0.92
N GLN A 108 -7.50 28.73 -0.40
CA GLN A 108 -8.94 28.73 -0.13
C GLN A 108 -9.26 29.73 1.01
N PRO A 109 -10.06 30.78 0.79
CA PRO A 109 -10.45 31.68 1.87
C PRO A 109 -11.46 31.01 2.79
N LEU A 110 -11.03 30.59 3.99
CA LEU A 110 -11.87 29.86 4.97
C LEU A 110 -13.11 30.61 5.49
N ARG A 111 -13.23 31.93 5.26
CA ARG A 111 -14.25 32.79 5.90
C ARG A 111 -15.29 33.38 4.96
N VAL A 112 -15.21 33.11 3.66
CA VAL A 112 -16.16 33.66 2.69
C VAL A 112 -17.14 32.55 2.30
N LYS A 113 -18.44 32.86 2.32
CA LYS A 113 -19.50 32.01 1.75
C LYS A 113 -19.01 31.47 0.40
N PRO A 114 -19.31 30.22 0.01
CA PRO A 114 -18.97 29.66 -1.30
C PRO A 114 -19.83 30.33 -2.39
N SER A 115 -19.67 31.63 -2.54
CA SER A 115 -20.12 32.39 -3.68
C SER A 115 -18.96 32.29 -4.65
N PHE A 116 -19.15 31.57 -5.77
CA PHE A 116 -18.21 31.59 -6.89
C PHE A 116 -17.89 33.05 -7.22
N PRO A 117 -16.75 33.63 -6.79
CA PRO A 117 -16.43 34.98 -7.17
C PRO A 117 -15.77 34.79 -8.52
N VAL A 118 -16.57 34.66 -9.57
CA VAL A 118 -16.09 34.84 -10.94
C VAL A 118 -15.90 36.35 -11.12
N GLU A 119 -14.99 36.93 -10.33
CA GLU A 119 -14.37 38.18 -10.74
C GLU A 119 -13.55 37.82 -11.97
N PHE A 120 -13.73 38.56 -13.06
CA PHE A 120 -13.01 38.41 -14.32
C PHE A 120 -11.54 38.86 -14.18
N THR A 121 -10.85 38.31 -13.19
CA THR A 121 -9.45 38.59 -12.82
C THR A 121 -8.63 37.36 -13.20
N ALA A 122 -7.39 37.56 -13.69
CA ALA A 122 -6.51 36.47 -14.10
C ALA A 122 -6.31 35.41 -12.99
N GLY A 123 -6.33 35.82 -11.72
CA GLY A 123 -6.28 34.91 -10.56
C GLY A 123 -7.53 34.03 -10.40
N GLY A 124 -8.72 34.54 -10.74
CA GLY A 124 -9.97 33.77 -10.68
C GLY A 124 -9.99 32.62 -11.70
N PHE A 125 -9.50 32.86 -12.92
CA PHE A 125 -9.38 31.82 -13.93
C PHE A 125 -8.40 30.71 -13.53
N LEU A 126 -7.26 31.07 -12.93
CA LEU A 126 -6.29 30.11 -12.40
C LEU A 126 -6.90 29.27 -11.27
N TRP A 127 -7.68 29.88 -10.38
CA TRP A 127 -8.35 29.16 -9.29
C TRP A 127 -9.42 28.19 -9.80
N VAL A 128 -10.28 28.63 -10.74
CA VAL A 128 -11.32 27.79 -11.34
C VAL A 128 -10.70 26.63 -12.14
N SER A 129 -9.65 26.90 -12.93
CA SER A 129 -8.95 25.83 -13.66
C SER A 129 -8.32 24.81 -12.71
N GLY A 130 -7.77 25.26 -11.58
CA GLY A 130 -7.29 24.40 -10.50
C GLY A 130 -8.38 23.48 -9.92
N LEU A 131 -9.56 24.03 -9.60
CA LEU A 131 -10.69 23.25 -9.10
C LEU A 131 -11.17 22.21 -10.12
N ILE A 132 -11.20 22.56 -11.41
CA ILE A 132 -11.55 21.61 -12.48
C ILE A 132 -10.53 20.48 -12.56
N ILE A 133 -9.23 20.78 -12.44
CA ILE A 133 -8.16 19.77 -12.43
C ILE A 133 -8.31 18.83 -11.22
N ILE A 134 -8.60 19.35 -10.03
CA ILE A 134 -8.85 18.53 -8.83
C ILE A 134 -10.04 17.61 -9.04
N LEU A 135 -11.17 18.14 -9.53
CA LEU A 135 -12.39 17.37 -9.74
C LEU A 135 -12.17 16.26 -10.77
N LEU A 136 -11.57 16.59 -11.92
CA LEU A 136 -11.25 15.64 -12.97
C LEU A 136 -10.26 14.56 -12.49
N GLY A 137 -9.24 14.98 -11.72
CA GLY A 137 -8.29 14.06 -11.10
C GLY A 137 -8.96 13.11 -10.09
N GLY A 138 -9.89 13.61 -9.27
CA GLY A 138 -10.68 12.80 -8.34
C GLY A 138 -11.54 11.75 -9.06
N ILE A 139 -12.26 12.18 -10.11
CA ILE A 139 -13.07 11.27 -10.94
C ILE A 139 -12.19 10.21 -11.61
N TYR A 140 -11.04 10.62 -12.16
CA TYR A 140 -10.06 9.71 -12.76
C TYR A 140 -9.55 8.67 -11.75
N LEU A 141 -9.18 9.10 -10.53
CA LEU A 141 -8.69 8.21 -9.48
C LEU A 141 -9.76 7.20 -9.05
N ILE A 142 -11.02 7.64 -8.84
CA ILE A 142 -12.13 6.74 -8.52
C ILE A 142 -12.36 5.73 -9.64
N PHE A 143 -12.38 6.19 -10.90
CA PHE A 143 -12.60 5.32 -12.04
C PHE A 143 -11.49 4.29 -12.21
N ALA A 144 -10.22 4.73 -12.14
CA ALA A 144 -9.06 3.86 -12.22
C ALA A 144 -9.07 2.79 -11.11
N GLN A 145 -9.37 3.19 -9.87
CA GLN A 145 -9.40 2.29 -8.72
C GLN A 145 -10.61 1.34 -8.74
N SER A 146 -11.77 1.81 -9.20
CA SER A 146 -12.95 0.94 -9.38
C SER A 146 -12.69 -0.16 -10.41
N LEU A 147 -12.03 0.18 -11.53
CA LEU A 147 -11.60 -0.81 -12.52
C LEU A 147 -10.58 -1.80 -11.94
N TYR A 148 -9.67 -1.32 -11.10
CA TYR A 148 -8.69 -2.15 -10.43
C TYR A 148 -9.36 -3.18 -9.50
N LEU A 149 -10.23 -2.72 -8.61
CA LEU A 149 -10.98 -3.56 -7.67
C LEU A 149 -11.87 -4.57 -8.41
N ARG A 150 -12.55 -4.13 -9.48
CA ARG A 150 -13.38 -5.02 -10.30
C ARG A 150 -12.57 -6.15 -10.94
N ARG A 151 -11.36 -5.87 -11.43
CA ARG A 151 -10.48 -6.89 -12.04
C ARG A 151 -9.95 -7.88 -11.03
N ARG A 152 -9.75 -7.47 -9.79
CA ARG A 152 -9.13 -8.31 -8.76
C ARG A 152 -10.06 -9.35 -8.12
N ARG A 153 -11.37 -9.32 -8.44
CA ARG A 153 -12.44 -10.21 -7.93
C ARG A 153 -12.62 -10.14 -6.41
N GLN A 154 -13.88 -10.15 -5.96
CA GLN A 154 -14.32 -9.73 -4.61
C GLN A 154 -13.94 -10.71 -3.47
N SER A 155 -12.72 -10.60 -2.93
CA SER A 155 -12.42 -11.12 -1.58
C SER A 155 -11.95 -9.98 -0.67
N LEU A 156 -12.89 -9.33 0.00
CA LEU A 156 -12.63 -8.18 0.91
C LEU A 156 -11.62 -8.53 2.02
N LYS A 157 -11.59 -9.80 2.47
CA LYS A 157 -10.72 -10.27 3.54
C LYS A 157 -9.24 -10.29 3.13
N THR A 158 -8.94 -10.65 1.88
CA THR A 158 -7.56 -10.67 1.37
C THR A 158 -7.10 -9.31 0.83
N MET A 159 -8.04 -8.41 0.47
CA MET A 159 -7.71 -7.04 0.04
C MET A 159 -7.11 -6.19 1.16
N CYS A 160 -7.57 -6.35 2.40
CA CYS A 160 -7.15 -5.52 3.53
C CYS A 160 -5.66 -5.77 3.91
N SER A 161 -5.23 -7.03 3.90
CA SER A 161 -3.84 -7.39 4.24
C SER A 161 -2.84 -7.06 3.13
N ASP A 162 -3.17 -7.39 1.88
CA ASP A 162 -2.20 -7.25 0.77
C ASP A 162 -2.27 -5.89 0.07
N SER A 163 -3.32 -5.08 0.29
CA SER A 163 -3.60 -3.89 -0.53
C SER A 163 -4.20 -2.72 0.23
N CYS A 164 -3.74 -2.52 1.47
CA CYS A 164 -4.03 -1.34 2.27
C CYS A 164 -3.83 -0.02 1.49
N ILE A 165 -2.72 0.14 0.76
CA ILE A 165 -2.45 1.39 0.02
C ILE A 165 -3.47 1.65 -1.10
N GLU A 166 -3.92 0.62 -1.83
CA GLU A 166 -4.95 0.82 -2.88
C GLU A 166 -6.30 1.23 -2.28
N ILE A 167 -6.63 0.67 -1.10
CA ILE A 167 -7.81 1.07 -0.34
C ILE A 167 -7.67 2.52 0.14
N LEU A 168 -6.49 2.95 0.60
CA LEU A 168 -6.23 4.33 0.98
C LEU A 168 -6.35 5.31 -0.20
N ILE A 169 -5.93 4.92 -1.40
CA ILE A 169 -6.14 5.72 -2.63
C ILE A 169 -7.63 5.81 -2.97
N PHE A 170 -8.38 4.72 -2.83
CA PHE A 170 -9.83 4.74 -3.03
C PHE A 170 -10.55 5.64 -2.01
N ILE A 171 -10.20 5.54 -0.72
CA ILE A 171 -10.75 6.40 0.35
C ILE A 171 -10.41 7.87 0.09
N GLN A 172 -9.16 8.17 -0.30
CA GLN A 172 -8.74 9.53 -0.64
C GLN A 172 -9.60 10.12 -1.75
N ALA A 173 -9.80 9.37 -2.85
CA ALA A 173 -10.55 9.82 -4.01
C ALA A 173 -12.05 9.98 -3.69
N PHE A 174 -12.63 9.07 -2.91
CA PHE A 174 -14.00 9.20 -2.40
C PHE A 174 -14.18 10.42 -1.50
N SER A 175 -13.25 10.65 -0.56
CA SER A 175 -13.25 11.83 0.31
C SER A 175 -13.15 13.13 -0.50
N LEU A 176 -12.34 13.13 -1.56
CA LEU A 176 -12.22 14.29 -2.46
C LEU A 176 -13.55 14.59 -3.15
N LEU A 177 -14.21 13.58 -3.71
CA LEU A 177 -15.50 13.75 -4.37
C LEU A 177 -16.58 14.20 -3.37
N LEU A 178 -16.59 13.63 -2.17
CA LEU A 178 -17.49 14.05 -1.09
C LEU A 178 -17.28 15.52 -0.73
N SER A 179 -16.03 15.98 -0.65
CA SER A 179 -15.73 17.40 -0.40
C SER A 179 -16.26 18.32 -1.51
N ALA A 180 -16.19 17.89 -2.77
CA ALA A 180 -16.73 18.65 -3.92
C ALA A 180 -18.27 18.72 -3.89
N VAL A 181 -18.94 17.64 -3.50
CA VAL A 181 -20.40 17.61 -3.32
C VAL A 181 -20.83 18.51 -2.17
N LEU A 182 -20.12 18.46 -1.03
CA LEU A 182 -20.40 19.33 0.12
C LEU A 182 -20.15 20.81 -0.18
N TYR A 183 -19.13 21.11 -1.00
CA TYR A 183 -18.88 22.45 -1.50
C TYR A 183 -20.06 22.96 -2.36
N GLY A 184 -20.59 22.13 -3.26
CA GLY A 184 -21.79 22.45 -4.04
C GLY A 184 -23.06 22.63 -3.19
N ALA A 185 -23.18 21.86 -2.10
CA ALA A 185 -24.26 21.99 -1.13
C ALA A 185 -24.09 23.19 -0.16
N SER A 186 -23.03 23.99 -0.32
CA SER A 186 -22.70 25.13 0.55
C SER A 186 -22.58 24.78 2.04
N SER A 187 -22.17 23.54 2.36
CA SER A 187 -22.00 23.08 3.74
C SER A 187 -20.59 23.34 4.26
N GLU A 188 -20.44 23.97 5.44
CA GLU A 188 -19.14 24.32 6.05
C GLU A 188 -18.22 23.10 6.31
N ASN A 189 -18.80 21.90 6.44
CA ASN A 189 -18.07 20.66 6.71
C ASN A 189 -17.17 20.20 5.55
N TYR A 190 -17.28 20.81 4.36
CA TYR A 190 -16.46 20.45 3.21
C TYR A 190 -14.95 20.62 3.47
N VAL A 191 -14.56 21.62 4.28
CA VAL A 191 -13.16 21.92 4.58
C VAL A 191 -12.50 20.76 5.33
N ALA A 192 -13.19 20.20 6.34
CA ALA A 192 -12.67 19.10 7.12
C ALA A 192 -12.42 17.85 6.25
N VAL A 193 -13.38 17.53 5.38
CA VAL A 193 -13.29 16.39 4.44
C VAL A 193 -12.19 16.61 3.39
N MET A 194 -12.02 17.86 2.93
CA MET A 194 -10.95 18.24 1.99
C MET A 194 -9.56 18.07 2.62
N VAL A 195 -9.35 18.57 3.84
CA VAL A 195 -8.07 18.43 4.56
C VAL A 195 -7.74 16.96 4.83
N PHE A 196 -8.75 16.16 5.19
CA PHE A 196 -8.57 14.71 5.34
C PHE A 196 -8.14 14.03 4.04
N SER A 197 -8.76 14.38 2.91
CA SER A 197 -8.35 13.89 1.59
C SER A 197 -6.93 14.33 1.21
N LEU A 198 -6.55 15.56 1.52
CA LEU A 198 -5.22 16.10 1.26
C LEU A 198 -4.14 15.33 2.03
N LEU A 199 -4.36 15.09 3.32
CA LEU A 199 -3.44 14.32 4.17
C LEU A 199 -3.29 12.89 3.64
N LEU A 200 -4.40 12.21 3.32
CA LEU A 200 -4.35 10.90 2.70
C LEU A 200 -3.60 10.90 1.36
N GLY A 201 -3.75 11.94 0.53
CA GLY A 201 -3.05 12.03 -0.75
C GLY A 201 -1.52 12.11 -0.61
N TRP A 202 -1.01 12.85 0.37
CA TRP A 202 0.42 12.89 0.64
C TRP A 202 0.93 11.55 1.17
N VAL A 203 0.20 10.90 2.07
CA VAL A 203 0.51 9.53 2.52
C VAL A 203 0.51 8.55 1.35
N ASN A 204 -0.43 8.69 0.41
CA ASN A 204 -0.52 7.85 -0.79
C ASN A 204 0.65 8.05 -1.76
N THR A 205 1.43 9.13 -1.64
CA THR A 205 2.67 9.30 -2.42
C THR A 205 3.69 8.21 -2.07
N LEU A 206 3.62 7.63 -0.87
CA LEU A 206 4.43 6.46 -0.48
C LEU A 206 4.22 5.26 -1.40
N TYR A 207 3.08 5.14 -2.09
CA TYR A 207 2.86 4.10 -3.10
C TYR A 207 3.97 4.09 -4.17
N TYR A 208 4.37 5.26 -4.65
CA TYR A 208 5.33 5.38 -5.74
C TYR A 208 6.76 5.05 -5.34
N THR A 209 7.05 4.98 -4.04
CA THR A 209 8.37 4.54 -3.53
C THR A 209 8.70 3.10 -3.92
N ARG A 210 7.69 2.28 -4.26
CA ARG A 210 7.83 0.88 -4.73
C ARG A 210 8.67 0.75 -6.01
N GLY A 211 8.74 1.79 -6.83
CA GLY A 211 9.53 1.79 -8.07
C GLY A 211 11.05 1.74 -7.83
N PHE A 212 11.50 2.17 -6.65
CA PHE A 212 12.91 2.13 -6.26
C PHE A 212 13.20 0.86 -5.46
N GLN A 213 14.30 0.17 -5.78
CA GLN A 213 14.63 -1.10 -5.12
C GLN A 213 14.91 -0.93 -3.62
N ARG A 214 15.67 0.11 -3.21
CA ARG A 214 15.99 0.34 -1.79
C ARG A 214 14.75 0.79 -1.02
N THR A 215 14.13 1.89 -1.44
CA THR A 215 12.97 2.48 -0.76
C THR A 215 11.74 1.58 -0.80
N GLY A 216 11.54 0.83 -1.89
CA GLY A 216 10.41 -0.08 -2.04
C GLY A 216 10.42 -1.22 -1.02
N ILE A 217 11.59 -1.80 -0.71
CA ILE A 217 11.70 -2.85 0.32
C ILE A 217 11.30 -2.29 1.69
N TYR A 218 11.77 -1.09 2.04
CA TYR A 218 11.40 -0.43 3.29
C TYR A 218 9.91 -0.07 3.36
N SER A 219 9.32 0.42 2.27
CA SER A 219 7.89 0.76 2.20
C SER A 219 6.99 -0.46 2.44
N VAL A 220 7.34 -1.62 1.85
CA VAL A 220 6.65 -2.90 2.10
C VAL A 220 6.74 -3.32 3.57
N MET A 221 7.91 -3.17 4.16
CA MET A 221 8.13 -3.48 5.57
C MET A 221 7.26 -2.60 6.46
N ILE A 222 7.30 -1.28 6.30
CA ILE A 222 6.51 -0.33 7.08
C ILE A 222 5.01 -0.64 6.97
N GLN A 223 4.50 -0.86 5.75
CA GLN A 223 3.08 -1.19 5.55
C GLN A 223 2.66 -2.45 6.31
N LYS A 224 3.48 -3.51 6.24
CA LYS A 224 3.19 -4.79 6.90
C LYS A 224 3.24 -4.66 8.43
N THR A 225 4.27 -3.97 8.93
CA THR A 225 4.48 -3.70 10.36
C THR A 225 3.33 -2.88 10.95
N ILE A 226 2.90 -1.80 10.28
CA ILE A 226 1.79 -0.96 10.76
C ILE A 226 0.47 -1.75 10.77
N MET A 227 0.14 -2.47 9.69
CA MET A 227 -1.20 -3.04 9.58
C MET A 227 -1.41 -4.25 10.50
N ARG A 228 -0.39 -5.11 10.64
CA ARG A 228 -0.52 -6.36 11.40
C ARG A 228 -0.09 -6.20 12.86
N ASP A 229 1.02 -5.53 13.10
CA ASP A 229 1.70 -5.57 14.39
C ASP A 229 1.30 -4.36 15.25
N LEU A 230 1.23 -3.15 14.66
CA LEU A 230 0.77 -1.94 15.36
C LEU A 230 -0.72 -1.98 15.70
N LEU A 231 -1.59 -2.57 14.85
CA LEU A 231 -3.03 -2.64 15.14
C LEU A 231 -3.33 -3.51 16.37
N ARG A 232 -2.70 -4.69 16.50
CA ARG A 232 -2.86 -5.57 17.67
C ARG A 232 -2.39 -4.89 18.94
N PHE A 233 -1.25 -4.19 18.83
CA PHE A 233 -0.71 -3.39 19.92
C PHE A 233 -1.66 -2.27 20.34
N LEU A 234 -2.17 -1.51 19.37
CA LEU A 234 -3.10 -0.41 19.61
C LEU A 234 -4.34 -0.91 20.35
N LEU A 235 -4.88 -2.08 20.00
CA LEU A 235 -6.03 -2.66 20.72
C LEU A 235 -5.73 -2.93 22.20
N VAL A 236 -4.58 -3.50 22.52
CA VAL A 236 -4.16 -3.70 23.92
C VAL A 236 -3.99 -2.36 24.61
N TYR A 237 -3.31 -1.41 23.97
CA TYR A 237 -3.13 -0.05 24.50
C TYR A 237 -4.47 0.65 24.77
N MET A 238 -5.46 0.55 23.87
CA MET A 238 -6.79 1.16 24.07
C MET A 238 -7.53 0.57 25.27
N ILE A 239 -7.38 -0.74 25.56
CA ILE A 239 -7.96 -1.36 26.77
C ILE A 239 -7.37 -0.73 28.03
N PHE A 240 -6.04 -0.57 28.07
CA PHE A 240 -5.36 0.09 29.19
C PHE A 240 -5.79 1.56 29.29
N LEU A 241 -5.75 2.31 28.19
CA LEU A 241 -6.10 3.72 28.16
C LEU A 241 -7.51 3.97 28.70
N PHE A 242 -8.52 3.25 28.20
CA PHE A 242 -9.89 3.42 28.67
C PHE A 242 -10.10 2.92 30.10
N GLY A 243 -9.42 1.84 30.52
CA GLY A 243 -9.50 1.34 31.89
C GLY A 243 -8.97 2.35 32.92
N PHE A 244 -7.79 2.93 32.65
CA PHE A 244 -7.21 3.97 33.50
C PHE A 244 -7.98 5.29 33.42
N ALA A 245 -8.48 5.68 32.24
CA ALA A 245 -9.32 6.86 32.10
C ALA A 245 -10.62 6.75 32.92
N ALA A 246 -11.31 5.60 32.88
CA ALA A 246 -12.53 5.38 33.65
C ALA A 246 -12.27 5.42 35.17
N ALA A 247 -11.15 4.86 35.62
CA ALA A 247 -10.75 4.92 37.03
C ALA A 247 -10.44 6.36 37.49
N LEU A 248 -9.71 7.14 36.67
CA LEU A 248 -9.42 8.54 36.97
C LEU A 248 -10.68 9.41 36.96
N VAL A 249 -11.57 9.24 35.98
CA VAL A 249 -12.85 9.98 35.94
C VAL A 249 -13.72 9.65 37.15
N THR A 250 -13.71 8.41 37.63
CA THR A 250 -14.46 8.04 38.85
C THR A 250 -13.88 8.70 40.10
N LEU A 251 -12.56 8.90 40.13
CA LEU A 251 -11.84 9.48 41.25
C LEU A 251 -11.86 11.02 41.25
N MET A 252 -11.92 11.63 40.06
CA MET A 252 -12.01 13.06 39.82
C MET A 252 -13.46 13.55 39.72
N GLY A 253 -14.40 12.65 39.43
CA GLY A 253 -15.82 12.92 39.43
C GLY A 253 -16.24 13.37 40.81
N ASP A 254 -16.42 14.67 40.97
CA ASP A 254 -17.12 15.19 42.12
C ASP A 254 -18.44 14.42 42.25
N ALA A 255 -18.66 13.83 43.43
CA ALA A 255 -20.01 13.53 43.87
C ALA A 255 -20.84 14.78 43.57
N PRO A 256 -22.05 14.67 42.98
CA PRO A 256 -22.88 15.84 42.76
C PRO A 256 -23.05 16.50 44.13
N SER A 257 -22.30 17.57 44.38
CA SER A 257 -22.51 18.37 45.56
C SER A 257 -23.84 19.01 45.28
N VAL A 258 -24.87 18.47 45.91
CA VAL A 258 -26.12 19.14 46.19
C VAL A 258 -25.76 20.38 47.01
N SER A 259 -25.21 21.40 46.35
CA SER A 259 -25.25 22.76 46.84
C SER A 259 -26.66 23.22 46.54
N GLN A 260 -27.52 23.05 47.55
CA GLN A 260 -28.82 23.68 47.66
C GLN A 260 -28.77 25.13 47.14
N ASN A 261 -29.85 25.49 46.45
CA ASN A 261 -30.28 26.84 46.12
C ASN A 261 -29.67 27.45 44.84
N LYS A 262 -30.18 26.99 43.69
CA LYS A 262 -30.93 27.90 42.81
C LYS A 262 -31.95 27.12 41.98
N SER A 263 -33.17 27.61 42.10
CA SER A 263 -34.42 27.20 41.49
C SER A 263 -34.36 26.96 39.97
N LEU A 264 -35.22 26.03 39.57
CA LEU A 264 -35.98 25.99 38.31
C LEU A 264 -35.41 25.15 37.15
N ALA A 265 -35.78 23.87 37.19
CA ALA A 265 -36.36 23.10 36.07
C ALA A 265 -35.83 23.38 34.65
N HIS A 266 -34.73 22.73 34.27
CA HIS A 266 -34.56 22.06 32.97
C HIS A 266 -33.25 21.26 32.97
N LEU A 267 -33.23 20.14 32.24
CA LEU A 267 -32.09 19.24 31.95
C LEU A 267 -31.92 17.99 32.84
N GLU A 268 -32.79 17.00 32.61
CA GLU A 268 -32.48 15.58 32.86
C GLU A 268 -31.81 14.88 31.64
N SER A 269 -31.26 15.61 30.65
CA SER A 269 -30.59 15.01 29.48
C SER A 269 -29.07 15.29 29.34
N THR A 270 -28.45 16.02 30.26
CA THR A 270 -27.00 16.37 30.19
C THR A 270 -26.08 15.53 31.08
N GLY A 271 -26.60 14.65 31.94
CA GLY A 271 -25.75 13.85 32.83
C GLY A 271 -24.89 12.82 32.10
N SER A 272 -25.43 12.20 31.05
CA SER A 272 -24.70 11.23 30.23
C SER A 272 -23.67 11.91 29.32
N HIS A 273 -24.05 12.98 28.61
CA HIS A 273 -23.12 13.72 27.73
C HIS A 273 -21.95 14.36 28.48
N ALA A 274 -22.14 14.83 29.71
CA ALA A 274 -21.06 15.36 30.55
C ALA A 274 -20.08 14.26 31.00
N MET A 275 -20.59 13.08 31.39
CA MET A 275 -19.76 11.94 31.80
C MET A 275 -18.97 11.33 30.63
N TYR A 276 -19.59 11.18 29.45
CA TYR A 276 -18.89 10.76 28.23
C TYR A 276 -17.86 11.79 27.76
N GLY A 277 -18.14 13.08 27.93
CA GLY A 277 -17.19 14.17 27.68
C GLY A 277 -15.96 14.10 28.59
N GLY A 278 -16.17 13.83 29.89
CA GLY A 278 -15.09 13.66 30.87
C GLY A 278 -14.20 12.44 30.61
N LEU A 279 -14.77 11.31 30.17
CA LEU A 279 -13.98 10.13 29.80
C LEU A 279 -13.08 10.37 28.58
N LEU A 280 -13.61 11.04 27.56
CA LEU A 280 -12.84 11.38 26.37
C LEU A 280 -11.76 12.44 26.69
N SER A 281 -12.04 13.44 27.53
CA SER A 281 -11.03 14.43 27.91
C SER A 281 -9.87 13.80 28.70
N VAL A 282 -10.17 13.00 29.72
CA VAL A 282 -9.15 12.33 30.54
C VAL A 282 -8.36 11.30 29.71
N SER A 283 -9.01 10.55 28.82
CA SER A 283 -8.28 9.63 27.93
C SER A 283 -7.35 10.37 26.94
N LEU A 284 -7.71 11.57 26.47
CA LEU A 284 -6.82 12.41 25.66
C LEU A 284 -5.65 12.97 26.47
N GLU A 285 -5.86 13.35 27.73
CA GLU A 285 -4.79 13.79 28.63
C GLU A 285 -3.80 12.65 28.91
N LEU A 286 -4.31 11.46 29.23
CA LEU A 286 -3.47 10.27 29.37
C LEU A 286 -2.69 9.95 28.08
N PHE A 287 -3.32 10.11 26.92
CA PHE A 287 -2.64 9.94 25.62
C PHE A 287 -1.55 11.00 25.38
N LYS A 288 -1.76 12.26 25.81
CA LYS A 288 -0.71 13.28 25.76
C LYS A 288 0.47 12.91 26.65
N ILE A 289 0.20 12.37 27.85
CA ILE A 289 1.23 11.90 28.78
C ILE A 289 2.06 10.77 28.14
N THR A 290 1.44 9.81 27.45
CA THR A 290 2.17 8.68 26.85
C THR A 290 3.09 9.09 25.70
N ILE A 291 2.78 10.17 24.98
CA ILE A 291 3.65 10.77 23.95
C ILE A 291 4.76 11.63 24.57
N GLY A 292 4.60 12.09 25.81
CA GLY A 292 5.51 13.01 26.49
C GLY A 292 5.15 14.50 26.33
N MET A 293 3.92 14.80 25.87
CA MET A 293 3.36 16.16 25.76
C MET A 293 2.42 16.51 26.93
N GLY A 294 2.13 15.56 27.82
CA GLY A 294 1.15 15.73 28.89
C GLY A 294 1.72 16.50 30.07
N ASP A 295 0.94 17.47 30.55
CA ASP A 295 1.21 18.17 31.80
C ASP A 295 0.53 17.46 32.97
N LEU A 296 1.17 17.41 34.12
CA LEU A 296 0.67 16.72 35.33
C LEU A 296 -0.18 17.64 36.23
N ASP A 297 -0.42 18.87 35.79
CA ASP A 297 -1.08 19.93 36.55
C ASP A 297 -2.59 19.69 36.83
N PHE A 298 -3.17 18.59 36.34
CA PHE A 298 -4.56 18.19 36.59
C PHE A 298 -4.87 17.79 38.06
N GLN A 299 -3.91 17.90 38.98
CA GLN A 299 -4.00 17.33 40.32
C GLN A 299 -4.31 18.30 41.47
N GLU A 300 -4.44 19.61 41.23
CA GLU A 300 -4.62 20.55 42.35
C GLU A 300 -5.99 20.43 43.04
N HIS A 301 -7.01 19.87 42.37
CA HIS A 301 -8.40 19.90 42.84
C HIS A 301 -8.96 18.53 43.23
N ALA A 302 -8.16 17.45 43.18
CA ALA A 302 -8.64 16.09 43.46
C ALA A 302 -8.67 15.78 44.97
N ARG A 303 -9.81 15.27 45.46
CA ARG A 303 -10.00 14.87 46.88
C ARG A 303 -8.98 13.83 47.36
N PHE A 304 -8.56 12.93 46.47
CA PHE A 304 -7.59 11.86 46.75
C PHE A 304 -6.29 12.06 45.95
N ARG A 305 -5.62 13.21 46.15
CA ARG A 305 -4.40 13.60 45.40
C ARG A 305 -3.34 12.50 45.32
N TYR A 306 -3.00 11.85 46.44
CA TYR A 306 -1.99 10.80 46.47
C TYR A 306 -2.39 9.54 45.68
N PHE A 307 -3.67 9.18 45.71
CA PHE A 307 -4.18 8.01 44.99
C PHE A 307 -4.23 8.26 43.47
N VAL A 308 -4.61 9.47 43.04
CA VAL A 308 -4.50 9.91 41.64
C VAL A 308 -3.04 9.85 41.16
N MET A 309 -2.10 10.37 41.97
CA MET A 309 -0.68 10.39 41.62
C MET A 309 -0.12 8.98 41.43
N LEU A 310 -0.47 8.08 42.35
CA LEU A 310 -0.07 6.67 42.30
C LEU A 310 -0.63 5.99 41.04
N LEU A 311 -1.91 6.22 40.72
CA LEU A 311 -2.55 5.62 39.56
C LEU A 311 -1.96 6.11 38.24
N LEU A 312 -1.64 7.40 38.15
CA LEU A 312 -0.98 8.00 36.98
C LEU A 312 0.45 7.49 36.83
N LEU A 313 1.22 7.42 37.92
CA LEU A 313 2.56 6.83 37.91
C LEU A 313 2.54 5.37 37.45
N LEU A 314 1.59 4.58 37.98
CA LEU A 314 1.40 3.19 37.58
C LEU A 314 1.05 3.08 36.09
N PHE A 315 0.16 3.94 35.59
CA PHE A 315 -0.17 4.02 34.17
C PHE A 315 1.05 4.29 33.29
N VAL A 316 1.88 5.27 33.66
CA VAL A 316 3.10 5.62 32.89
C VAL A 316 4.08 4.45 32.87
N ILE A 317 4.35 3.83 34.02
CA ILE A 317 5.27 2.68 34.11
C ILE A 317 4.75 1.50 33.28
N LEU A 318 3.49 1.11 33.48
CA LEU A 318 2.90 -0.02 32.75
C LEU A 318 2.84 0.24 31.24
N THR A 319 2.48 1.45 30.82
CA THR A 319 2.43 1.83 29.41
C THR A 319 3.82 1.83 28.78
N TYR A 320 4.85 2.31 29.49
CA TYR A 320 6.21 2.30 29.00
C TYR A 320 6.77 0.88 28.86
N ILE A 321 6.52 -0.01 29.84
CA ILE A 321 6.86 -1.44 29.74
C ILE A 321 6.16 -2.07 28.53
N LEU A 322 4.88 -1.78 28.35
CA LEU A 322 4.08 -2.32 27.24
C LEU A 322 4.56 -1.81 25.87
N LEU A 323 4.85 -0.51 25.75
CA LEU A 323 5.43 0.10 24.54
C LEU A 323 6.81 -0.47 24.21
N LEU A 324 7.70 -0.59 25.20
CA LEU A 324 9.05 -1.13 25.01
C LEU A 324 9.02 -2.60 24.59
N ASN A 325 8.26 -3.45 25.30
CA ASN A 325 8.18 -4.87 24.99
C ASN A 325 7.67 -5.12 23.56
N MET A 326 6.77 -4.25 23.09
CA MET A 326 6.19 -4.36 21.76
C MET A 326 7.12 -3.80 20.67
N LEU A 327 7.82 -2.69 20.93
CA LEU A 327 8.85 -2.17 20.04
C LEU A 327 9.98 -3.20 19.83
N ILE A 328 10.42 -3.86 20.91
CA ILE A 328 11.46 -4.89 20.87
C ILE A 328 10.99 -6.11 20.08
N ALA A 329 9.79 -6.62 20.37
CA ALA A 329 9.23 -7.77 19.64
C ALA A 329 9.09 -7.47 18.14
N LEU A 330 8.62 -6.28 17.80
CA LEU A 330 8.39 -5.83 16.43
C LEU A 330 9.70 -5.61 15.67
N MET A 331 10.69 -4.94 16.27
CA MET A 331 12.00 -4.76 15.64
C MET A 331 12.78 -6.08 15.52
N SER A 332 12.65 -6.99 16.49
CA SER A 332 13.34 -8.28 16.47
C SER A 332 12.79 -9.23 15.39
N GLU A 333 11.46 -9.38 15.27
CA GLU A 333 10.83 -10.25 14.25
C GLU A 333 10.96 -9.66 12.84
N THR A 334 10.93 -8.32 12.72
CA THR A 334 11.12 -7.66 11.43
C THR A 334 12.56 -7.78 10.94
N VAL A 335 13.60 -7.53 11.75
CA VAL A 335 14.98 -7.51 11.22
C VAL A 335 15.48 -8.88 10.76
N THR A 336 15.08 -9.99 11.41
CA THR A 336 15.61 -11.33 11.10
C THR A 336 15.00 -11.98 9.85
N ASP A 337 13.71 -11.78 9.60
CA ASP A 337 12.98 -12.46 8.51
C ASP A 337 12.95 -11.65 7.20
N ILE A 338 13.30 -10.36 7.24
CA ILE A 338 12.95 -9.39 6.16
C ILE A 338 13.88 -9.36 4.97
N SER A 339 15.16 -9.69 5.08
CA SER A 339 16.08 -9.45 3.94
C SER A 339 15.72 -10.32 2.72
N GLY A 340 15.39 -11.59 2.93
CA GLY A 340 15.00 -12.53 1.87
C GLY A 340 13.52 -12.42 1.48
N TYR A 341 12.62 -12.46 2.47
CA TYR A 341 11.17 -12.41 2.25
C TYR A 341 10.75 -11.08 1.63
N SER A 342 11.20 -9.94 2.15
CA SER A 342 10.74 -8.64 1.66
C SER A 342 11.25 -8.31 0.26
N LYS A 343 12.41 -8.84 -0.14
CA LYS A 343 12.87 -8.73 -1.54
C LYS A 343 11.94 -9.46 -2.50
N SER A 344 11.47 -10.64 -2.13
CA SER A 344 10.53 -11.42 -2.95
C SER A 344 9.14 -10.80 -3.01
N VAL A 345 8.65 -10.24 -1.89
CA VAL A 345 7.39 -9.47 -1.86
C VAL A 345 7.50 -8.18 -2.67
N TRP A 346 8.62 -7.47 -2.59
CA TRP A 346 8.86 -6.29 -3.43
C TRP A 346 8.85 -6.65 -4.93
N LYS A 347 9.50 -7.76 -5.33
CA LYS A 347 9.45 -8.24 -6.72
C LYS A 347 8.03 -8.57 -7.17
N LEU A 348 7.22 -9.16 -6.29
CA LEU A 348 5.80 -9.41 -6.56
C LEU A 348 5.02 -8.11 -6.75
N GLN A 349 5.22 -7.11 -5.88
CA GLN A 349 4.57 -5.81 -6.03
C GLN A 349 4.99 -5.08 -7.31
N ARG A 350 6.27 -5.19 -7.69
CA ARG A 350 6.76 -4.67 -8.97
C ARG A 350 6.12 -5.40 -10.16
N ALA A 351 5.92 -6.71 -10.08
CA ALA A 351 5.21 -7.48 -11.10
C ALA A 351 3.75 -7.01 -11.28
N ILE A 352 3.06 -6.77 -10.15
CA ILE A 352 1.69 -6.21 -10.15
C ILE A 352 1.67 -4.83 -10.82
N ALA A 353 2.59 -3.93 -10.45
CA ALA A 353 2.69 -2.60 -11.05
C ALA A 353 2.97 -2.65 -12.57
N ILE A 354 3.82 -3.57 -13.04
CA ILE A 354 4.08 -3.77 -14.47
C ILE A 354 2.79 -4.16 -15.21
N LEU A 355 2.03 -5.12 -14.67
CA LEU A 355 0.77 -5.56 -15.26
C LEU A 355 -0.29 -4.46 -15.24
N GLU A 356 -0.35 -3.67 -14.18
CA GLU A 356 -1.24 -2.50 -14.10
C GLU A 356 -0.92 -1.48 -15.18
N ILE A 357 0.37 -1.18 -15.40
CA ILE A 357 0.82 -0.27 -16.47
C ILE A 357 0.52 -0.83 -17.86
N GLU A 358 0.65 -2.14 -18.08
CA GLU A 358 0.27 -2.78 -19.35
C GLU A 358 -1.23 -2.70 -19.63
N LYS A 359 -2.06 -2.79 -18.58
CA LYS A 359 -3.52 -2.79 -18.69
C LYS A 359 -4.16 -1.40 -18.48
N ALA A 360 -3.35 -0.38 -18.20
CA ALA A 360 -3.80 0.98 -18.01
C ALA A 360 -4.45 1.50 -19.30
N TRP A 361 -5.67 2.05 -19.17
CA TRP A 361 -6.46 2.50 -20.32
C TRP A 361 -5.76 3.60 -21.11
N LEU A 362 -5.09 4.54 -20.42
CA LEU A 362 -4.33 5.64 -21.03
C LEU A 362 -3.23 5.17 -22.00
N TRP A 363 -2.64 4.00 -21.76
CA TRP A 363 -1.50 3.50 -22.53
C TRP A 363 -1.86 2.38 -23.50
N ARG A 364 -3.16 2.08 -23.65
CA ARG A 364 -3.67 0.96 -24.45
C ARG A 364 -3.46 1.18 -25.96
N GLN A 365 -3.33 2.44 -26.40
CA GLN A 365 -3.06 2.80 -27.80
C GLN A 365 -1.70 2.28 -28.31
N GLY A 366 -0.75 1.98 -27.42
CA GLY A 366 0.57 1.44 -27.80
C GLY A 366 0.62 -0.08 -27.99
N GLY A 367 -0.51 -0.79 -27.85
CA GLY A 367 -0.58 -2.26 -27.91
C GLY A 367 0.13 -2.98 -26.75
N LYS A 368 -0.16 -4.28 -26.57
CA LYS A 368 0.62 -5.14 -25.67
C LYS A 368 1.97 -5.43 -26.32
N ARG A 369 3.09 -5.04 -25.68
CA ARG A 369 4.41 -5.40 -26.16
C ARG A 369 4.74 -6.82 -25.73
N ARG A 370 4.77 -7.74 -26.70
CA ARG A 370 5.20 -9.11 -26.49
C ARG A 370 6.70 -9.15 -26.18
N SER A 371 7.10 -9.93 -25.19
CA SER A 371 8.51 -10.15 -24.86
C SER A 371 9.00 -11.47 -25.46
N GLY A 372 10.32 -11.57 -25.71
CA GLY A 372 10.96 -12.77 -26.27
C GLY A 372 11.15 -12.73 -27.78
N CYS A 373 11.75 -13.79 -28.31
CA CYS A 373 12.07 -13.98 -29.72
C CYS A 373 11.31 -15.20 -30.26
N PHE A 374 10.85 -15.12 -31.51
CA PHE A 374 10.24 -16.25 -32.18
C PHE A 374 11.34 -17.15 -32.76
N MET A 375 11.39 -18.40 -32.32
CA MET A 375 12.47 -19.33 -32.67
C MET A 375 11.91 -20.72 -32.98
N SER A 376 12.53 -21.41 -33.93
CA SER A 376 12.28 -22.82 -34.19
C SER A 376 13.14 -23.68 -33.27
N VAL A 377 12.50 -24.53 -32.47
CA VAL A 377 13.17 -25.26 -31.38
C VAL A 377 13.30 -26.76 -31.68
N GLY A 378 12.46 -27.27 -32.57
CA GLY A 378 12.51 -28.67 -33.02
C GLY A 378 13.47 -28.90 -34.19
N LEU A 379 14.09 -30.09 -34.23
CA LEU A 379 14.91 -30.55 -35.38
C LEU A 379 14.14 -30.48 -36.72
N ASN A 380 12.81 -30.64 -36.69
CA ASN A 380 11.97 -30.66 -37.88
C ASN A 380 11.51 -29.27 -38.38
N LYS A 381 12.05 -28.15 -37.87
CA LYS A 381 11.69 -26.75 -38.24
C LYS A 381 10.20 -26.36 -38.15
N LYS A 382 9.30 -27.28 -37.80
CA LYS A 382 7.84 -27.06 -37.70
C LYS A 382 7.37 -26.59 -36.32
N ASP A 383 8.22 -26.68 -35.30
CA ASP A 383 7.88 -26.31 -33.92
C ASP A 383 8.49 -24.93 -33.61
N GLU A 384 7.68 -23.90 -33.83
CA GLU A 384 8.04 -22.50 -33.62
C GLU A 384 7.38 -21.96 -32.36
N ARG A 385 8.20 -21.41 -31.45
CA ARG A 385 7.73 -20.92 -30.15
C ARG A 385 8.32 -19.57 -29.83
N TRP A 386 7.61 -18.83 -29.01
CA TRP A 386 8.13 -17.62 -28.40
C TRP A 386 9.00 -18.01 -27.22
N CYS A 387 10.30 -17.81 -27.38
CA CYS A 387 11.28 -18.16 -26.37
C CYS A 387 11.88 -16.92 -25.74
N PHE A 388 12.20 -17.03 -24.46
CA PHE A 388 12.92 -16.02 -23.70
C PHE A 388 14.34 -16.48 -23.44
N ARG A 389 15.32 -15.71 -23.91
CA ARG A 389 16.73 -16.00 -23.69
C ARG A 389 17.15 -15.55 -22.29
N VAL A 390 17.73 -16.47 -21.53
CA VAL A 390 18.29 -16.22 -20.20
C VAL A 390 19.71 -16.74 -20.15
N GLU A 391 20.63 -15.87 -19.76
CA GLU A 391 22.00 -16.24 -19.45
C GLU A 391 22.10 -16.66 -17.98
N GLU A 392 22.55 -17.90 -17.75
CA GLU A 392 22.78 -18.51 -16.45
C GLU A 392 24.27 -18.83 -16.30
N ILE A 393 24.88 -18.47 -15.17
CA ILE A 393 26.27 -18.83 -14.87
C ILE A 393 26.26 -19.99 -13.87
N LYS A 394 26.70 -21.17 -14.30
CA LYS A 394 26.81 -22.37 -13.47
C LYS A 394 28.27 -22.75 -13.26
N TRP A 395 28.77 -22.49 -12.06
CA TRP A 395 30.16 -22.80 -11.70
C TRP A 395 30.42 -24.29 -11.41
N THR A 396 29.38 -25.06 -11.05
CA THR A 396 29.54 -26.43 -10.50
C THR A 396 29.32 -27.56 -11.51
N ASP A 397 28.60 -27.31 -12.62
CA ASP A 397 28.10 -28.36 -13.52
C ASP A 397 28.66 -28.29 -14.96
N TRP A 398 29.62 -27.39 -15.24
CA TRP A 398 30.09 -27.10 -16.60
C TRP A 398 30.72 -28.29 -17.35
N ALA A 399 31.15 -29.34 -16.65
CA ALA A 399 31.80 -30.51 -17.26
C ALA A 399 30.81 -31.56 -17.82
N LYS A 400 29.49 -31.43 -17.60
CA LYS A 400 28.52 -32.52 -17.85
C LYS A 400 27.52 -32.30 -19.00
N ASP A 401 27.43 -31.11 -19.61
CA ASP A 401 26.34 -30.77 -20.53
C ASP A 401 26.79 -30.73 -22.00
N VAL A 402 26.36 -31.71 -22.83
CA VAL A 402 26.65 -31.81 -24.28
C VAL A 402 25.37 -31.72 -25.16
N GLY A 403 24.22 -31.42 -24.57
CA GLY A 403 22.98 -31.19 -25.32
C GLY A 403 22.84 -29.72 -25.68
N VAL A 404 23.17 -29.30 -26.91
CA VAL A 404 23.18 -27.89 -27.33
C VAL A 404 22.40 -27.68 -28.63
N LEU A 405 21.68 -26.56 -28.79
CA LEU A 405 20.96 -26.21 -30.03
C LEU A 405 21.86 -25.54 -31.08
N LYS A 406 22.91 -24.84 -30.66
CA LYS A 406 23.94 -24.20 -31.51
C LYS A 406 25.34 -24.53 -31.01
N GLU A 407 26.24 -24.84 -31.91
CA GLU A 407 27.63 -25.17 -31.57
C GLU A 407 28.46 -23.93 -31.18
N GLU A 408 28.02 -22.71 -31.51
CA GLU A 408 28.72 -21.44 -31.23
C GLU A 408 27.75 -20.31 -30.78
N PRO A 409 28.23 -19.30 -30.00
CA PRO A 409 27.42 -18.27 -29.32
C PRO A 409 26.61 -17.30 -30.20
#